data_AF-A0A4V1R299-F1
#
_entry.id   AF-A0A4V1R299-F1
#
_cell.length_a   1.000
_cell.length_b   1.000
_cell.length_c   1.000
_cell.angle_alpha   90.00
_cell.angle_beta   90.00
_cell.angle_gamma   90.00
#
_symmetry.space_group_name_H-M   'P 1'
#
loop_
_entity.id
_entity.type
_entity.pdbx_description
1 polymer ?
#
loop_
_entity_poly.entity_id
_entity_poly.type
_entity_poly.pdbx_seq_one_letter_code
_entity_poly.pdbx_strand_id
1 'polypeptide(L)'
;MAALLGIYLVLVGWRAVQLVATGEPVAIGMGVALVVLPVIAVWFVGREIIFGMSSTRLVRRLEAEEGPALADLPRLPSGRPERAASDAAFPARRADVEEHPDDWRAWLRLGLAYDASGDRRRARAAVRRAIQLDRASA
;
A
#
# COMPACT_ATOMS: atom_id res chain seq x y z
N MET A 1 8.87 15.43 16.49
CA MET A 1 8.71 13.96 16.54
C MET A 1 9.73 13.22 15.69
N ALA A 2 9.74 13.37 14.35
CA ALA A 2 10.67 12.62 13.48
C ALA A 2 12.17 12.83 13.80
N ALA A 3 12.59 14.07 14.08
CA ALA A 3 13.96 14.36 14.48
C ALA A 3 14.36 13.66 15.80
N LEU A 4 13.47 13.68 16.80
CA LEU A 4 13.68 12.98 18.08
C LEU A 4 13.79 11.47 17.89
N LEU A 5 12.95 10.89 17.02
CA LEU A 5 13.03 9.49 16.65
C LEU A 5 14.37 9.15 15.97
N GLY A 6 14.83 10.02 15.06
CA GLY A 6 16.14 9.87 14.42
C GLY A 6 17.29 9.85 15.43
N ILE A 7 17.30 10.80 16.37
CA ILE A 7 18.28 10.84 17.47
C ILE A 7 18.21 9.57 18.31
N TYR A 8 17.00 9.11 18.67
CA TYR A 8 16.79 7.88 19.41
C TYR A 8 17.37 6.66 18.66
N LEU A 9 17.10 6.52 17.35
CA LEU A 9 17.63 5.43 16.54
C LEU A 9 19.17 5.44 16.47
N VAL A 10 19.79 6.62 16.39
CA VAL A 10 21.25 6.76 16.45
C VAL A 10 21.78 6.31 17.81
N LEU A 11 21.16 6.74 18.91
CA LEU A 11 21.56 6.34 20.27
C LEU A 11 21.44 4.82 20.48
N VAL A 12 20.35 4.23 19.98
CA VAL A 12 20.09 2.79 20.00
C VAL A 12 21.12 2.03 19.19
N GLY A 13 21.43 2.49 17.97
CA GLY A 13 22.48 1.91 17.14
C GLY A 13 23.86 1.98 17.81
N TRP A 14 24.18 3.11 18.44
CA TRP A 14 25.41 3.25 19.22
C TRP A 14 25.48 2.26 20.39
N ARG A 15 24.37 2.03 21.10
CA ARG A 15 24.31 1.01 22.17
C ARG A 15 24.40 -0.42 21.65
N ALA A 16 23.81 -0.72 20.50
CA ALA A 16 23.95 -2.02 19.87
C ALA A 16 25.42 -2.34 19.57
N VAL A 17 26.18 -1.36 19.04
CA VAL A 17 27.62 -1.52 18.78
C VAL A 17 28.39 -1.81 20.06
N GLN A 18 28.08 -1.10 21.16
CA GLN A 18 28.71 -1.36 22.46
C GLN A 18 28.40 -2.75 23.01
N LEU A 19 27.15 -3.21 22.88
CA LEU A 19 26.72 -4.57 23.25
C LEU A 19 27.43 -5.65 22.43
N VAL A 20 27.68 -5.40 21.15
CA VAL A 20 28.42 -6.34 20.29
C VAL A 20 29.92 -6.33 20.64
N ALA A 21 30.47 -5.18 21.03
CA ALA A 21 31.88 -5.04 21.37
C ALA A 21 32.29 -5.69 22.71
N THR A 22 31.35 -6.12 23.56
CA THR A 22 31.68 -6.79 24.83
C THR A 22 32.24 -8.20 24.65
N GLY A 23 32.01 -8.84 23.50
CA GLY A 23 32.44 -10.22 23.22
C GLY A 23 31.61 -11.30 23.92
N GLU A 24 30.63 -10.93 24.73
CA GLU A 24 29.73 -11.87 25.40
C GLU A 24 28.61 -12.31 24.43
N PRO A 25 28.41 -13.62 24.20
CA PRO A 25 27.43 -14.11 23.21
C PRO A 25 26.00 -13.59 23.42
N VAL A 26 25.57 -13.47 24.69
CA VAL A 26 24.24 -12.97 25.05
C VAL A 26 24.10 -11.48 24.69
N ALA A 27 25.11 -10.67 25.02
CA ALA A 27 25.12 -9.24 24.71
C ALA A 27 25.11 -8.98 23.19
N ILE A 28 25.88 -9.77 22.42
CA ILE A 28 25.86 -9.72 20.95
C ILE A 28 24.46 -10.00 20.42
N GLY A 29 23.80 -11.06 20.92
CA GLY A 29 22.44 -11.41 20.52
C GLY A 29 21.43 -10.28 20.78
N MET A 30 21.51 -9.64 21.95
CA MET A 30 20.68 -8.48 22.29
C MET A 30 20.96 -7.27 21.39
N GLY A 31 22.23 -6.97 21.11
CA GLY A 31 22.63 -5.88 20.21
C GLY A 31 22.10 -6.07 18.79
N VAL A 32 22.18 -7.30 18.26
CA VAL A 32 21.62 -7.62 16.94
C VAL A 32 20.10 -7.45 16.92
N ALA A 33 19.39 -7.99 17.91
CA ALA A 33 17.93 -7.85 18.02
C ALA A 33 17.50 -6.38 18.08
N LEU A 34 18.27 -5.55 18.81
CA LEU A 34 18.03 -4.12 18.98
C LEU A 34 18.11 -3.33 17.67
N VAL A 35 18.90 -3.80 16.69
CA VAL A 35 19.02 -3.15 15.36
C VAL A 35 18.02 -3.76 14.37
N VAL A 36 17.89 -5.08 14.37
CA VAL A 36 17.05 -5.81 13.40
C VAL A 36 15.58 -5.42 13.55
N LEU A 37 15.06 -5.31 14.79
CA LEU A 37 13.65 -4.98 15.02
C LEU A 37 13.26 -3.60 14.46
N PRO A 38 13.99 -2.50 14.74
CA PRO A 38 13.73 -1.20 14.11
C PRO A 38 13.86 -1.21 12.59
N VAL A 39 14.85 -1.91 12.04
CA VAL A 39 15.03 -2.02 10.58
C VAL A 39 13.80 -2.67 9.94
N ILE A 40 13.29 -3.76 10.52
CA ILE A 40 12.06 -4.42 10.09
C ILE A 40 10.88 -3.44 10.19
N ALA A 41 10.72 -2.73 11.31
CA ALA A 41 9.65 -1.76 11.49
C ALA A 41 9.66 -0.65 10.42
N VAL A 42 10.83 -0.06 10.16
CA VAL A 42 11.01 0.96 9.12
C VAL A 42 10.68 0.40 7.74
N TRP A 43 11.11 -0.84 7.45
CA TRP A 43 10.79 -1.50 6.19
C TRP A 43 9.28 -1.72 6.00
N PHE A 44 8.56 -2.21 7.01
CA PHE A 44 7.10 -2.39 6.96
C PHE A 44 6.37 -1.06 6.73
N VAL A 45 6.73 -0.02 7.47
CA VAL A 45 6.11 1.31 7.35
C VAL A 45 6.42 1.92 5.98
N GLY A 46 7.69 1.83 5.53
CA GLY A 46 8.10 2.31 4.21
C GLY A 46 7.33 1.63 3.08
N ARG A 47 7.12 0.31 3.17
CA ARG A 47 6.31 -0.45 2.20
C ARG A 47 4.86 0.03 2.14
N GLU A 48 4.23 0.28 3.29
CA GLU A 48 2.84 0.78 3.34
C GLU A 48 2.73 2.21 2.78
N ILE A 49 3.68 3.09 3.11
CA ILE A 49 3.71 4.47 2.61
C ILE A 49 3.90 4.48 1.09
N ILE A 50 4.85 3.72 0.55
CA ILE A 50 5.08 3.60 -0.89
C ILE A 50 3.83 3.08 -1.60
N PHE A 51 3.14 2.09 -1.02
CA PHE A 51 1.89 1.58 -1.57
C PHE A 51 0.81 2.66 -1.62
N GLY A 52 0.58 3.39 -0.51
CA GLY A 52 -0.43 4.45 -0.46
C GLY A 52 -0.13 5.63 -1.39
N MET A 53 1.14 6.02 -1.53
CA MET A 53 1.54 7.06 -2.49
C MET A 53 1.35 6.59 -3.93
N SER A 54 1.74 5.34 -4.23
CA SER A 54 1.59 4.76 -5.58
C SER A 54 0.12 4.63 -5.97
N SER A 55 -0.74 4.18 -5.06
CA SER A 55 -2.18 4.07 -5.33
C SER A 55 -2.81 5.45 -5.56
N THR A 56 -2.48 6.44 -4.73
CA THR A 56 -2.99 7.82 -4.88
C THR A 56 -2.54 8.44 -6.19
N ARG A 57 -1.27 8.23 -6.59
CA ARG A 57 -0.75 8.70 -7.87
C ARG A 57 -1.51 8.08 -9.03
N LEU A 58 -1.76 6.76 -8.98
CA LEU A 58 -2.43 6.02 -10.04
C LEU A 58 -3.91 6.43 -10.18
N VAL A 59 -4.60 6.66 -9.06
CA VAL A 59 -5.97 7.21 -9.04
C VAL A 59 -6.01 8.59 -9.69
N ARG A 60 -5.12 9.50 -9.30
CA ARG A 60 -5.06 10.84 -9.91
C ARG A 60 -4.75 10.81 -11.39
N ARG A 61 -3.89 9.88 -11.83
CA ARG A 61 -3.57 9.66 -13.25
C ARG A 61 -4.81 9.20 -14.02
N LEU A 62 -5.52 8.21 -13.49
CA LEU A 62 -6.76 7.71 -14.09
C LEU A 62 -7.82 8.82 -14.18
N GLU A 63 -7.97 9.59 -13.10
CA GLU A 63 -8.89 10.73 -13.05
C GLU A 63 -8.57 11.82 -14.07
N ALA A 64 -7.29 12.05 -14.35
CA ALA A 64 -6.86 13.03 -15.35
C ALA A 64 -7.05 12.53 -16.79
N GLU A 65 -6.90 11.22 -17.04
CA GLU A 65 -6.99 10.64 -18.38
C GLU A 65 -8.44 10.34 -18.80
N GLU A 66 -9.27 9.81 -17.89
CA GLU A 66 -10.59 9.26 -18.21
C GLU A 66 -11.71 9.75 -17.28
N GLY A 67 -11.37 10.54 -16.25
CA GLY A 67 -12.30 10.98 -15.24
C GLY A 67 -12.45 10.01 -14.05
N PRO A 68 -13.40 10.27 -13.14
CA PRO A 68 -13.52 9.51 -11.89
C PRO A 68 -13.74 8.01 -12.11
N ALA A 69 -12.89 7.18 -11.53
CA ALA A 69 -12.91 5.72 -11.72
C ALA A 69 -14.24 5.01 -11.35
N LEU A 70 -15.04 5.67 -10.51
CA LEU A 70 -16.35 5.22 -10.03
C LEU A 70 -17.45 6.23 -10.41
N ALA A 71 -17.29 6.95 -11.52
CA ALA A 71 -18.29 7.92 -12.01
C ALA A 71 -19.67 7.27 -12.22
N ASP A 72 -19.70 6.02 -12.69
CA ASP A 72 -20.92 5.29 -13.02
C ASP A 72 -21.70 4.80 -11.78
N LEU A 73 -21.11 4.90 -10.58
CA LEU A 73 -21.75 4.40 -9.36
C LEU A 73 -22.60 5.50 -8.69
N PRO A 74 -23.84 5.17 -8.28
CA PRO A 74 -24.62 6.01 -7.38
C PRO A 74 -23.81 6.38 -6.15
N ARG A 75 -23.87 7.65 -5.76
CA ARG A 75 -23.19 8.16 -4.56
C ARG A 75 -24.20 8.44 -3.47
N LEU A 76 -23.85 8.05 -2.25
CA LEU A 76 -24.56 8.49 -1.05
C LEU A 76 -24.49 10.03 -0.93
N PRO A 77 -25.38 10.65 -0.14
CA PRO A 77 -25.29 12.08 0.22
C PRO A 77 -23.93 12.48 0.83
N SER A 78 -23.19 11.51 1.38
CA SER A 78 -21.83 11.69 1.88
C SER A 78 -20.74 11.77 0.80
N GLY A 79 -21.10 11.60 -0.48
CA GLY A 79 -20.18 11.52 -1.62
C GLY A 79 -19.51 10.16 -1.80
N ARG A 80 -19.72 9.20 -0.90
CA ARG A 80 -19.21 7.84 -1.00
C ARG A 80 -19.99 7.02 -2.02
N PRO A 81 -19.35 6.13 -2.81
CA PRO A 81 -20.06 5.17 -3.64
C PRO A 81 -21.00 4.30 -2.80
N GLU A 82 -22.19 4.02 -3.32
CA GLU A 82 -23.12 3.10 -2.69
C GLU A 82 -22.56 1.68 -2.69
N ARG A 83 -22.54 1.05 -1.50
CA ARG A 83 -21.99 -0.30 -1.32
C ARG A 83 -22.74 -1.32 -2.17
N ALA A 84 -24.08 -1.30 -2.10
CA ALA A 84 -24.93 -2.21 -2.87
C ALA A 84 -24.74 -2.05 -4.39
N ALA A 85 -24.54 -0.82 -4.87
CA ALA A 85 -24.24 -0.56 -6.28
C ALA A 85 -22.82 -0.99 -6.67
N SER A 86 -21.85 -0.85 -5.76
CA SER A 86 -20.48 -1.35 -5.94
C SER A 86 -20.46 -2.88 -6.04
N ASP A 87 -21.27 -3.56 -5.21
CA ASP A 87 -21.44 -5.01 -5.24
C ASP A 87 -22.03 -5.49 -6.57
N ALA A 88 -23.02 -4.77 -7.10
CA ALA A 88 -23.64 -5.08 -8.39
C ALA A 88 -22.70 -4.85 -9.59
N ALA A 89 -21.73 -3.93 -9.48
CA ALA A 89 -20.76 -3.65 -10.53
C ALA A 89 -19.60 -4.67 -10.57
N PHE A 90 -19.46 -5.55 -9.57
CA PHE A 90 -18.33 -6.49 -9.51
C PHE A 90 -18.21 -7.44 -10.69
N PRO A 91 -19.28 -8.12 -11.16
CA PRO A 91 -19.15 -9.06 -12.27
C PRO A 91 -18.66 -8.36 -13.53
N ALA A 92 -19.14 -7.16 -13.81
CA ALA A 92 -18.72 -6.36 -14.97
C ALA A 92 -17.25 -5.93 -14.87
N ARG A 93 -16.81 -5.43 -13.71
CA ARG A 93 -15.41 -5.01 -13.50
C ARG A 93 -14.44 -6.20 -13.46
N ARG A 94 -14.91 -7.37 -13.05
CA ARG A 94 -14.13 -8.60 -13.13
C ARG A 94 -13.97 -9.06 -14.57
N ALA A 95 -15.05 -9.03 -15.36
CA ALA A 95 -14.99 -9.34 -16.79
C ALA A 95 -14.04 -8.39 -17.53
N ASP A 96 -14.08 -7.09 -17.23
CA ASP A 96 -13.17 -6.09 -17.82
C ASP A 96 -11.69 -6.42 -17.59
N VAL A 97 -11.34 -6.90 -16.39
CA VAL A 97 -9.98 -7.34 -16.04
C VAL A 97 -9.63 -8.70 -16.68
N GLU A 98 -10.60 -9.57 -16.88
CA GLU A 98 -10.40 -10.86 -17.57
C GLU A 98 -10.20 -10.65 -19.09
N GLU A 99 -10.85 -9.65 -19.68
CA GLU A 99 -10.67 -9.24 -21.08
C GLU A 99 -9.39 -8.43 -21.30
N HIS A 100 -9.01 -7.58 -20.35
CA HIS A 100 -7.83 -6.71 -20.41
C HIS A 100 -6.86 -6.98 -19.25
N PRO A 101 -6.22 -8.17 -19.19
CA PRO A 101 -5.41 -8.59 -18.04
C PRO A 101 -4.14 -7.75 -17.81
N ASP A 102 -3.69 -7.04 -18.86
CA ASP A 102 -2.49 -6.20 -18.83
C ASP A 102 -2.80 -4.70 -18.72
N ASP A 103 -4.08 -4.31 -18.66
CA ASP A 103 -4.45 -2.90 -18.46
C ASP A 103 -4.50 -2.55 -16.97
N TRP A 104 -3.60 -1.67 -16.54
CA TRP A 104 -3.56 -1.19 -15.16
C TRP A 104 -4.84 -0.46 -14.75
N ARG A 105 -5.58 0.15 -15.68
CA ARG A 105 -6.81 0.91 -15.39
C ARG A 105 -7.96 0.00 -14.98
N ALA A 106 -8.17 -1.10 -15.72
CA ALA A 106 -9.14 -2.14 -15.37
C ALA A 106 -8.89 -2.69 -13.96
N TRP A 107 -7.63 -3.03 -13.63
CA TRP A 107 -7.24 -3.49 -12.31
C TRP A 107 -7.45 -2.45 -11.21
N LEU A 108 -7.19 -1.17 -11.49
CA LEU A 108 -7.41 -0.09 -10.52
C LEU A 108 -8.91 0.11 -10.23
N ARG A 109 -9.75 0.14 -11.27
CA ARG A 109 -11.22 0.27 -11.12
C ARG A 109 -11.80 -0.90 -10.32
N LEU A 110 -11.33 -2.12 -10.57
CA LEU A 110 -11.72 -3.31 -9.79
C LEU A 110 -11.30 -3.17 -8.32
N GLY A 111 -10.07 -2.72 -8.07
CA GLY A 111 -9.57 -2.49 -6.71
C GLY A 111 -10.37 -1.45 -5.93
N LEU A 112 -10.76 -0.35 -6.58
CA LEU A 112 -11.59 0.70 -5.96
C LEU A 112 -13.01 0.22 -5.69
N ALA A 113 -13.59 -0.59 -6.57
CA ALA A 113 -14.88 -1.21 -6.31
C ALA A 113 -14.82 -2.13 -5.08
N TYR A 114 -13.77 -2.96 -4.95
CA TYR A 114 -13.58 -3.81 -3.76
C TYR A 114 -13.41 -2.98 -2.49
N ASP A 115 -12.72 -1.84 -2.59
CA ASP A 115 -12.54 -0.95 -1.44
C ASP A 115 -13.86 -0.32 -1.00
N ALA A 116 -14.73 0.03 -1.97
CA ALA A 116 -16.05 0.59 -1.73
C ALA A 116 -17.00 -0.41 -1.06
N SER A 117 -16.97 -1.70 -1.41
CA SER A 117 -17.76 -2.74 -0.70
C SER A 117 -17.20 -3.11 0.67
N GLY A 118 -15.94 -2.80 0.93
CA GLY A 118 -15.24 -3.14 2.17
C GLY A 118 -14.37 -4.39 2.09
N ASP A 119 -14.21 -5.02 0.91
CA ASP A 119 -13.25 -6.11 0.69
C ASP A 119 -11.82 -5.58 0.55
N ARG A 120 -11.23 -5.18 1.68
CA ARG A 120 -9.88 -4.59 1.74
C ARG A 120 -8.79 -5.54 1.22
N ARG A 121 -8.97 -6.85 1.40
CA ARG A 121 -7.96 -7.84 1.00
C ARG A 121 -7.89 -7.94 -0.52
N ARG A 122 -9.05 -8.06 -1.20
CA ARG A 122 -9.10 -8.10 -2.66
C ARG A 122 -8.77 -6.73 -3.27
N ALA A 123 -9.20 -5.64 -2.65
CA ALA A 123 -8.83 -4.28 -3.08
C ALA A 123 -7.31 -4.10 -3.16
N ARG A 124 -6.59 -4.45 -2.08
CA ARG A 124 -5.12 -4.36 -2.04
C ARG A 124 -4.44 -5.30 -3.05
N ALA A 125 -5.03 -6.45 -3.38
CA ALA A 125 -4.47 -7.35 -4.39
C ALA A 125 -4.58 -6.74 -5.79
N ALA A 126 -5.77 -6.24 -6.16
CA ALA A 126 -6.02 -5.62 -7.46
C ALA A 126 -5.19 -4.33 -7.65
N VAL A 127 -5.13 -3.45 -6.64
CA VAL A 127 -4.31 -2.23 -6.71
C VAL A 127 -2.81 -2.56 -6.80
N ARG A 128 -2.32 -3.60 -6.13
CA ARG A 128 -0.93 -4.04 -6.30
C ARG A 128 -0.64 -4.50 -7.73
N ARG A 129 -1.57 -5.20 -8.36
CA ARG A 129 -1.44 -5.62 -9.77
C ARG A 129 -1.45 -4.41 -10.70
N ALA A 130 -2.34 -3.45 -10.48
CA ALA A 130 -2.38 -2.19 -11.22
C ALA A 130 -1.04 -1.43 -11.13
N ILE A 131 -0.46 -1.30 -9.92
CA ILE A 131 0.85 -0.66 -9.72
C ILE A 131 1.98 -1.41 -10.45
N GLN A 132 1.93 -2.75 -10.47
CA GLN A 132 2.93 -3.54 -11.20
C GLN A 132 2.84 -3.33 -12.71
N LEU A 133 1.63 -3.29 -13.26
CA LEU A 133 1.40 -3.05 -14.69
C LEU A 133 1.78 -1.63 -15.10
N ASP A 134 1.39 -0.60 -14.33
CA ASP A 134 1.80 0.79 -14.59
C ASP A 134 3.32 0.96 -14.61
N ARG A 135 4.05 0.25 -13.74
CA ARG A 135 5.53 0.25 -13.74
C ARG A 135 6.16 -0.54 -14.89
N ALA A 136 5.45 -1.50 -15.46
CA ALA A 136 5.92 -2.28 -16.60
C ALA A 136 5.62 -1.57 -17.94
N SER A 137 4.58 -0.73 -17.97
CA SER A 137 4.15 0.03 -19.14
C SER A 137 4.75 1.44 -19.25
N ALA A 138 5.54 1.87 -18.25
CA ALA A 138 6.25 3.16 -18.20
C ALA A 138 7.73 2.98 -18.53
#